data_AF-A0ABC8SBK1-F1
#
_entry.id   AF-A0ABC8SBK1-F1
#
_cell.length_a   1.000
_cell.length_b   1.000
_cell.length_c   1.000
_cell.angle_alpha   90.00
_cell.angle_beta   90.00
_cell.angle_gamma   90.00
#
_symmetry.space_group_name_H-M   'P 1'
#
loop_
_entity.id
_entity.type
_entity.pdbx_description
1 polymer ?
#
loop_
_entity_poly.entity_id
_entity_poly.type
_entity_poly.pdbx_seq_one_letter_code
_entity_poly.pdbx_strand_id
1 'polypeptide(L)'
;MGSLQIFVLCDPMWVFISTWAQTPIFCSGVLDSLVIELKGSKDFCKLYSGIAILGYISSISDPINIQAFSHLVTFLGHRYPKIRKASAEQVYLVLLENEHLVAEDKLEKALEIISETCWEGDVEEAKHHRLQLCDLADLETRQPQKTSYGVSNDNGEQRRKTTDENASYASLVGSAGF
;
A
#
# COMPACT_ATOMS: atom_id res chain seq x y z
N MET A 1 -48.37 44.45 11.39
CA MET A 1 -48.26 43.34 10.43
C MET A 1 -46.80 43.24 10.02
N GLY A 2 -45.99 42.52 10.80
CA GLY A 2 -44.59 42.22 10.47
C GLY A 2 -44.53 40.80 9.93
N SER A 3 -44.20 40.65 8.66
CA SER A 3 -44.05 39.35 8.02
C SER A 3 -42.80 38.63 8.53
N LEU A 4 -43.00 37.37 8.91
CA LEU A 4 -41.96 36.37 9.09
C LEU A 4 -41.23 36.09 7.76
N GLN A 5 -39.90 36.07 7.78
CA GLN A 5 -39.00 35.32 6.88
C GLN A 5 -37.58 35.59 7.43
N ILE A 6 -36.69 34.67 7.82
CA ILE A 6 -36.42 33.28 7.46
C ILE A 6 -35.76 32.60 8.67
N PHE A 7 -36.27 31.42 9.01
CA PHE A 7 -35.63 30.41 9.85
C PHE A 7 -34.38 29.85 9.14
N VAL A 8 -33.31 29.63 9.90
CA VAL A 8 -32.28 28.58 9.68
C VAL A 8 -31.40 28.70 8.42
N LEU A 9 -30.25 29.34 8.58
CA LEU A 9 -29.01 28.97 7.90
C LEU A 9 -28.03 28.45 8.94
N CYS A 10 -28.33 27.29 9.51
CA CYS A 10 -27.32 26.42 10.09
C CYS A 10 -27.07 25.37 9.03
N ASP A 11 -26.16 25.70 8.11
CA ASP A 11 -25.95 25.00 6.86
C ASP A 11 -25.28 23.62 7.15
N PRO A 12 -25.97 22.48 6.95
CA PRO A 12 -25.37 21.15 7.14
C PRO A 12 -24.20 20.89 6.19
N MET A 13 -24.05 21.74 5.16
CA MET A 13 -22.97 21.68 4.19
C MET A 13 -21.59 21.98 4.81
N TRP A 14 -21.48 22.82 5.84
CA TRP A 14 -20.19 23.11 6.50
C TRP A 14 -19.69 21.95 7.38
N VAL A 15 -20.60 21.27 8.08
CA VAL A 15 -20.27 20.06 8.84
C VAL A 15 -19.90 18.93 7.89
N PHE A 16 -20.60 18.82 6.76
CA PHE A 16 -20.25 17.90 5.69
C PHE A 16 -18.83 18.19 5.21
N ILE A 17 -18.54 19.38 4.69
CA ILE A 17 -17.21 19.77 4.15
C ILE A 17 -16.07 19.54 5.16
N SER A 18 -16.26 19.89 6.43
CA SER A 18 -15.23 19.67 7.47
C SER A 18 -15.00 18.19 7.79
N THR A 19 -16.02 17.35 7.69
CA THR A 19 -15.91 15.89 7.85
C THR A 19 -15.13 15.26 6.67
N TRP A 20 -15.38 15.71 5.43
CA TRP A 20 -14.62 15.28 4.25
C TRP A 20 -13.15 15.70 4.29
N ALA A 21 -12.83 16.85 4.89
CA ALA A 21 -11.45 17.34 5.01
C ALA A 21 -10.57 16.47 5.94
N GLN A 22 -11.15 15.82 6.96
CA GLN A 22 -10.41 14.95 7.88
C GLN A 22 -10.37 13.49 7.42
N THR A 23 -11.26 13.10 6.51
CA THR A 23 -11.37 11.74 5.97
C THR A 23 -10.04 11.17 5.46
N PRO A 24 -9.23 11.87 4.65
CA PRO A 24 -7.97 11.29 4.14
C PRO A 24 -6.94 11.01 5.24
N ILE A 25 -6.85 11.87 6.26
CA ILE A 25 -5.93 11.68 7.40
C ILE A 25 -6.34 10.45 8.23
N PHE A 26 -7.64 10.32 8.47
CA PHE A 26 -8.19 9.16 9.16
C PHE A 26 -7.95 7.87 8.37
N CYS A 27 -8.25 7.87 7.06
CA CYS A 27 -8.00 6.73 6.18
C CYS A 27 -6.52 6.33 6.18
N SER A 28 -5.58 7.29 6.26
CA SER A 28 -4.14 7.01 6.37
C SER A 28 -3.81 6.25 7.63
N GLY A 29 -4.26 6.74 8.80
CA GLY A 29 -4.02 6.06 10.07
C GLY A 29 -4.67 4.67 10.12
N VAL A 30 -5.87 4.53 9.53
CA VAL A 30 -6.56 3.23 9.41
C VAL A 30 -5.75 2.29 8.51
N LEU A 31 -5.28 2.75 7.36
CA LEU A 31 -4.50 1.95 6.42
C LEU A 31 -3.20 1.45 7.06
N ASP A 32 -2.44 2.33 7.72
CA ASP A 32 -1.19 1.97 8.40
C ASP A 32 -1.41 0.92 9.48
N SER A 33 -2.47 1.09 10.28
CA SER A 33 -2.85 0.12 11.32
C SER A 33 -3.27 -1.22 10.71
N LEU A 34 -4.05 -1.19 9.63
CA LEU A 34 -4.60 -2.36 8.97
C LEU A 34 -3.50 -3.22 8.35
N VAL A 35 -2.51 -2.59 7.69
CA VAL A 35 -1.38 -3.30 7.08
C VAL A 35 -0.59 -4.10 8.11
N ILE A 36 -0.36 -3.53 9.30
CA ILE A 36 0.33 -4.23 10.40
C ILE A 36 -0.55 -5.37 10.91
N GLU A 37 -1.82 -5.10 11.12
CA GLU A 37 -2.77 -5.99 11.79
C GLU A 37 -3.13 -7.21 10.92
N LEU A 38 -3.24 -7.05 9.59
CA LEU A 38 -3.53 -8.15 8.66
C LEU A 38 -2.30 -9.00 8.32
N LYS A 39 -1.08 -8.48 8.55
CA LYS A 39 0.16 -9.14 8.13
C LYS A 39 0.30 -10.51 8.78
N GLY A 40 0.27 -11.55 7.97
CA GLY A 40 0.42 -12.94 8.42
C GLY A 40 -0.77 -13.49 9.21
N SER A 41 -1.89 -12.74 9.29
CA SER A 41 -3.10 -13.22 9.96
C SER A 41 -3.65 -14.47 9.27
N LYS A 42 -4.22 -15.36 10.08
CA LYS A 42 -4.94 -16.56 9.61
C LYS A 42 -6.44 -16.45 9.87
N ASP A 43 -6.88 -15.36 10.49
CA ASP A 43 -8.24 -15.18 10.97
C ASP A 43 -9.12 -14.69 9.82
N PHE A 44 -9.96 -15.57 9.28
CA PHE A 44 -10.77 -15.26 8.11
C PHE A 44 -11.65 -14.02 8.31
N CYS A 45 -12.32 -13.88 9.47
CA CYS A 45 -13.15 -12.71 9.75
C CYS A 45 -12.36 -11.40 9.67
N LYS A 46 -11.13 -11.40 10.20
CA LYS A 46 -10.25 -10.24 10.19
C LYS A 46 -9.78 -9.91 8.78
N LEU A 47 -9.40 -10.94 8.00
CA LEU A 47 -9.01 -10.79 6.61
C LEU A 47 -10.15 -10.25 5.75
N TYR A 48 -11.38 -10.76 5.91
CA TYR A 48 -12.55 -10.26 5.18
C TYR A 48 -12.88 -8.82 5.54
N SER A 49 -12.90 -8.48 6.83
CA SER A 49 -13.09 -7.08 7.25
C SER A 49 -12.01 -6.17 6.70
N GLY A 50 -10.76 -6.64 6.70
CA GLY A 50 -9.64 -5.90 6.12
C GLY A 50 -9.76 -5.67 4.62
N ILE A 51 -10.15 -6.71 3.86
CA ILE A 51 -10.40 -6.62 2.43
C ILE A 51 -11.51 -5.61 2.12
N ALA A 52 -12.61 -5.63 2.89
CA ALA A 52 -13.71 -4.67 2.71
C ALA A 52 -13.28 -3.22 3.00
N ILE A 53 -12.51 -3.00 4.07
CA ILE A 53 -11.98 -1.67 4.41
C ILE A 53 -10.98 -1.19 3.35
N LEU A 54 -10.10 -2.07 2.86
CA LEU A 54 -9.16 -1.74 1.79
C LEU A 54 -9.90 -1.38 0.49
N GLY A 55 -10.93 -2.14 0.11
CA GLY A 55 -11.78 -1.82 -1.02
C GLY A 55 -12.40 -0.43 -0.87
N TYR A 56 -13.02 -0.15 0.27
CA TYR A 56 -13.60 1.17 0.55
C TYR A 56 -12.59 2.32 0.46
N ILE A 57 -11.42 2.20 1.11
CA ILE A 57 -10.38 3.25 1.05
C ILE A 57 -9.84 3.40 -0.38
N SER A 58 -9.75 2.30 -1.14
CA SER A 58 -9.33 2.33 -2.55
C SER A 58 -10.32 3.07 -3.44
N SER A 59 -11.60 3.09 -3.05
CA SER A 59 -12.66 3.84 -3.75
C SER A 59 -12.80 5.30 -3.34
N ILE A 60 -12.00 5.77 -2.39
CA ILE A 60 -12.01 7.17 -1.91
C ILE A 60 -10.83 7.94 -2.52
N SER A 61 -10.92 9.26 -2.61
CA SER A 61 -9.99 10.12 -3.35
C SER A 61 -8.49 9.96 -3.06
N ASP A 62 -7.68 10.35 -4.06
CA ASP A 62 -6.21 10.34 -4.06
C ASP A 62 -5.55 11.15 -2.93
N PRO A 63 -4.33 10.76 -2.48
CA PRO A 63 -3.46 9.69 -3.04
C PRO A 63 -3.54 8.35 -2.29
N ILE A 64 -4.39 8.23 -1.27
CA ILE A 64 -4.39 7.05 -0.40
C ILE A 64 -5.00 5.81 -1.04
N ASN A 65 -5.92 6.01 -1.98
CA ASN A 65 -6.50 4.94 -2.78
C ASN A 65 -5.47 4.00 -3.38
N ILE A 66 -4.38 4.54 -3.94
CA ILE A 66 -3.39 3.73 -4.65
C ILE A 66 -2.59 2.86 -3.68
N GLN A 67 -2.30 3.39 -2.49
CA GLN A 67 -1.67 2.59 -1.43
C GLN A 67 -2.63 1.49 -0.95
N ALA A 68 -3.89 1.83 -0.70
CA ALA A 68 -4.90 0.84 -0.29
C ALA A 68 -5.14 -0.23 -1.37
N PHE A 69 -5.17 0.17 -2.64
CA PHE A 69 -5.33 -0.70 -3.79
C PHE A 69 -4.14 -1.64 -3.95
N SER A 70 -2.91 -1.12 -3.79
CA SER A 70 -1.70 -1.95 -3.76
C SER A 70 -1.79 -3.03 -2.68
N HIS A 71 -2.21 -2.66 -1.47
CA HIS A 71 -2.42 -3.63 -0.39
C HIS A 71 -3.51 -4.65 -0.71
N LEU A 72 -4.63 -4.22 -1.32
CA LEU A 72 -5.70 -5.11 -1.75
C LEU A 72 -5.20 -6.13 -2.79
N VAL A 73 -4.45 -5.67 -3.80
CA VAL A 73 -3.86 -6.53 -4.85
C VAL A 73 -2.89 -7.56 -4.25
N THR A 74 -2.21 -7.28 -3.13
CA THR A 74 -1.33 -8.29 -2.50
C THR A 74 -2.06 -9.56 -2.07
N PHE A 75 -3.35 -9.45 -1.68
CA PHE A 75 -4.17 -10.58 -1.25
C PHE A 75 -4.55 -11.53 -2.38
N LEU A 76 -4.44 -11.10 -3.65
CA LEU A 76 -4.61 -11.99 -4.81
C LEU A 76 -3.56 -13.12 -4.85
N GLY A 77 -2.43 -12.94 -4.15
CA GLY A 77 -1.41 -13.98 -3.98
C GLY A 77 -1.48 -14.74 -2.65
N HIS A 78 -2.59 -14.63 -1.89
CA HIS A 78 -2.71 -15.23 -0.58
C HIS A 78 -2.77 -16.78 -0.65
N ARG A 79 -2.26 -17.47 0.37
CA ARG A 79 -2.28 -18.95 0.43
C ARG A 79 -3.68 -19.57 0.55
N TYR A 80 -4.72 -18.75 0.77
CA TYR A 80 -6.08 -19.22 1.00
C TYR A 80 -6.95 -18.83 -0.20
N PRO A 81 -7.46 -19.81 -0.98
CA PRO A 81 -8.31 -19.57 -2.16
C PRO A 81 -9.47 -18.60 -1.91
N LYS A 82 -10.20 -18.78 -0.81
CA LYS A 82 -11.34 -17.94 -0.44
C LYS A 82 -10.99 -16.47 -0.20
N ILE A 83 -9.76 -16.21 0.26
CA ILE A 83 -9.26 -14.85 0.48
C ILE A 83 -8.92 -14.22 -0.87
N ARG A 84 -8.21 -14.95 -1.75
CA ARG A 84 -7.90 -14.48 -3.10
C ARG A 84 -9.15 -14.12 -3.90
N LYS A 85 -10.17 -14.97 -3.85
CA LYS A 85 -11.47 -14.70 -4.50
C LYS A 85 -12.12 -13.42 -3.99
N ALA A 86 -12.28 -13.28 -2.68
CA ALA A 86 -12.91 -12.09 -2.12
C ALA A 86 -12.11 -10.81 -2.43
N SER A 87 -10.78 -10.91 -2.46
CA SER A 87 -9.94 -9.79 -2.93
C SER A 87 -10.14 -9.49 -4.40
N ALA A 88 -10.26 -10.50 -5.27
CA ALA A 88 -10.53 -10.29 -6.69
C ALA A 88 -11.88 -9.62 -6.94
N GLU A 89 -12.92 -10.04 -6.22
CA GLU A 89 -14.25 -9.40 -6.25
C GLU A 89 -14.16 -7.92 -5.86
N GLN A 90 -13.40 -7.57 -4.81
CA GLN A 90 -13.18 -6.18 -4.43
C GLN A 90 -12.34 -5.39 -5.44
N VAL A 91 -11.26 -5.97 -5.97
CA VAL A 91 -10.42 -5.32 -6.98
C VAL A 91 -11.23 -5.00 -8.24
N TYR A 92 -12.10 -5.90 -8.68
CA TYR A 92 -13.00 -5.68 -9.80
C TYR A 92 -13.89 -4.45 -9.57
N LEU A 93 -14.53 -4.35 -8.41
CA LEU A 93 -15.38 -3.19 -8.07
C LEU A 93 -14.58 -1.88 -8.02
N VAL A 94 -13.41 -1.89 -7.40
CA VAL A 94 -12.55 -0.70 -7.30
C VAL A 94 -12.11 -0.21 -8.68
N LEU A 95 -11.77 -1.12 -9.60
CA LEU A 95 -11.40 -0.78 -10.98
C LEU A 95 -12.57 -0.15 -11.76
N LEU A 96 -13.80 -0.61 -11.52
CA LEU A 96 -14.99 -0.01 -12.13
C LEU A 96 -15.31 1.38 -11.55
N GLU A 97 -15.06 1.59 -10.26
CA GLU A 97 -15.35 2.85 -9.58
C GLU A 97 -14.27 3.92 -9.80
N ASN A 98 -13.02 3.50 -10.06
CA ASN A 98 -11.84 4.36 -10.10
C ASN A 98 -10.98 4.05 -11.33
N GLU A 99 -11.50 4.43 -12.51
CA GLU A 99 -10.84 4.21 -13.80
C GLU A 99 -9.45 4.85 -13.88
N HIS A 100 -9.14 5.82 -13.02
CA HIS A 100 -7.83 6.51 -12.98
C HIS A 100 -6.73 5.75 -12.21
N LEU A 101 -7.05 4.64 -11.53
CA LEU A 101 -6.03 3.81 -10.84
C LEU A 101 -5.12 3.07 -11.82
N VAL A 102 -5.60 2.85 -13.04
CA VAL A 102 -4.90 2.16 -14.13
C VAL A 102 -4.99 3.07 -15.35
N ALA A 103 -3.98 3.06 -16.22
CA ALA A 103 -4.09 3.82 -17.47
C ALA A 103 -5.28 3.30 -18.30
N GLU A 104 -6.01 4.20 -18.97
CA GLU A 104 -7.25 3.88 -19.70
C GLU A 104 -7.02 2.77 -20.75
N ASP A 105 -5.86 2.78 -21.42
CA ASP A 105 -5.44 1.77 -22.40
C ASP A 105 -5.12 0.39 -21.78
N LYS A 106 -4.93 0.33 -20.46
CA LYS A 106 -4.60 -0.88 -19.71
C LYS A 106 -5.78 -1.42 -18.88
N LEU A 107 -6.82 -0.61 -18.66
CA LEU A 107 -7.95 -0.93 -17.78
C LEU A 107 -8.74 -2.17 -18.26
N GLU A 108 -9.07 -2.24 -19.55
CA GLU A 108 -9.82 -3.36 -20.12
C GLU A 108 -9.09 -4.70 -19.89
N LYS A 109 -7.77 -4.70 -20.12
CA LYS A 109 -6.92 -5.87 -19.85
C LYS A 109 -6.82 -6.21 -18.37
N ALA A 110 -6.80 -5.22 -17.49
CA ALA A 110 -6.82 -5.45 -16.04
C ALA A 110 -8.15 -6.11 -15.60
N LEU A 111 -9.28 -5.66 -16.17
CA LEU A 111 -10.60 -6.25 -15.94
C LEU A 111 -10.74 -7.66 -16.53
N GLU A 112 -10.14 -7.93 -17.68
CA GLU A 112 -10.05 -9.28 -18.25
C GLU A 112 -9.29 -10.21 -17.30
N ILE A 113 -8.08 -9.82 -16.87
CA ILE A 113 -7.28 -10.62 -15.93
C ILE A 113 -8.05 -10.88 -14.64
N ILE A 114 -8.66 -9.86 -14.02
CA ILE A 114 -9.33 -10.06 -12.72
C ILE A 114 -10.56 -10.96 -12.83
N SER A 115 -11.28 -10.92 -13.96
CA SER A 115 -12.55 -11.66 -14.14
C SER A 115 -12.37 -13.08 -14.67
N GLU A 116 -11.39 -13.31 -15.56
CA GLU A 116 -11.17 -14.63 -16.17
C GLU A 116 -10.25 -15.53 -15.33
N THR A 117 -9.39 -14.95 -14.49
CA THR A 117 -8.47 -15.74 -13.65
C THR A 117 -9.24 -16.55 -12.60
N CYS A 118 -8.94 -17.85 -12.51
CA CYS A 118 -9.47 -18.71 -11.44
C CYS A 118 -8.72 -18.47 -10.12
N TRP A 119 -9.12 -17.44 -9.37
CA TRP A 119 -8.48 -17.08 -8.08
C TRP A 119 -8.61 -18.15 -6.99
N GLU A 120 -9.52 -19.11 -7.14
CA GLU A 120 -9.63 -20.27 -6.24
C GLU A 120 -8.69 -21.43 -6.62
N GLY A 121 -8.04 -21.35 -7.79
CA GLY A 121 -7.18 -22.39 -8.38
C GLY A 121 -5.75 -22.42 -7.86
N ASP A 122 -4.78 -22.60 -8.76
CA ASP A 122 -3.37 -22.71 -8.39
C ASP A 122 -2.81 -21.39 -7.83
N VAL A 123 -1.87 -21.49 -6.88
CA VAL A 123 -1.29 -20.31 -6.21
C VAL A 123 -0.20 -19.63 -7.00
N GLU A 124 0.57 -20.37 -7.78
CA GLU A 124 1.62 -19.79 -8.60
C GLU A 124 1.01 -19.12 -9.84
N GLU A 125 -0.05 -19.69 -10.43
CA GLU A 125 -0.85 -19.05 -11.47
C GLU A 125 -1.48 -17.73 -10.97
N ALA A 126 -2.15 -17.74 -9.81
CA ALA A 126 -2.71 -16.53 -9.22
C ALA A 126 -1.64 -15.46 -8.94
N LYS A 127 -0.45 -15.86 -8.46
CA LYS A 127 0.67 -14.92 -8.28
C LYS A 127 1.18 -14.36 -9.60
N HIS A 128 1.21 -15.17 -10.66
CA HIS A 128 1.62 -14.72 -11.99
C HIS A 128 0.66 -13.65 -12.54
N HIS A 129 -0.65 -13.90 -12.51
CA HIS A 129 -1.66 -12.92 -12.93
C HIS A 129 -1.67 -11.66 -12.06
N ARG A 130 -1.44 -11.81 -10.74
CA ARG A 130 -1.25 -10.65 -9.85
C ARG A 130 -0.06 -9.78 -10.28
N LEU A 131 1.07 -10.37 -10.66
CA LEU A 131 2.23 -9.61 -11.14
C LEU A 131 1.88 -8.83 -12.41
N GLN A 132 1.22 -9.49 -13.38
CA GLN A 132 0.74 -8.81 -14.58
C GLN A 132 -0.20 -7.63 -14.25
N LEU A 133 -1.08 -7.80 -13.27
CA LEU A 133 -1.98 -6.73 -12.81
C LEU A 133 -1.22 -5.56 -12.16
N CYS A 134 -0.20 -5.85 -11.35
CA CYS A 134 0.67 -4.83 -10.76
C CYS A 134 1.41 -4.01 -11.82
N ASP A 135 1.89 -4.66 -12.88
CA ASP A 135 2.57 -4.02 -14.01
C ASP A 135 1.62 -3.10 -14.79
N LEU A 136 0.35 -3.51 -14.95
CA LEU A 136 -0.66 -2.70 -15.63
C LEU A 136 -1.04 -1.46 -14.80
N ALA A 137 -1.15 -1.60 -13.49
CA ALA A 137 -1.51 -0.53 -12.58
C ALA A 137 -0.30 0.36 -12.16
N ASP A 138 0.88 0.14 -12.73
CA ASP A 138 2.13 0.86 -12.43
C ASP A 138 2.45 0.92 -10.92
N LEU A 139 1.98 -0.08 -10.15
CA LEU A 139 2.06 -0.09 -8.67
C LEU A 139 3.48 -0.22 -8.14
N GLU A 140 4.41 -0.70 -8.97
CA GLU A 140 5.83 -0.82 -8.62
C GLU A 140 6.58 0.52 -8.65
N THR A 141 6.09 1.51 -9.42
CA THR A 141 6.71 2.86 -9.50
C THR A 141 6.10 3.87 -8.53
N ARG A 142 4.98 3.54 -7.87
CA ARG A 142 4.21 4.44 -7.01
C ARG A 142 4.36 4.19 -5.49
N GLN A 143 5.33 3.36 -5.08
CA GLN A 143 5.64 3.27 -3.65
C GLN A 143 6.32 4.57 -3.16
N PRO A 144 5.84 5.19 -2.06
CA PRO A 144 6.64 6.17 -1.35
C PRO A 144 7.91 5.46 -0.87
N GLN A 145 9.06 5.96 -1.32
CA GLN A 145 10.34 5.57 -0.76
C GLN A 145 10.27 5.70 0.76
N LYS A 146 10.64 4.62 1.46
CA LYS A 146 10.81 4.64 2.91
C LYS A 146 11.61 5.87 3.29
N THR A 147 11.01 6.80 4.03
CA THR A 147 11.73 7.81 4.79
C THR A 147 12.53 7.06 5.85
N SER A 148 13.79 6.80 5.52
CA SER A 148 14.83 6.46 6.47
C SER A 148 14.95 7.64 7.43
N TYR A 149 14.30 7.58 8.58
CA TYR A 149 14.69 8.37 9.74
C TYR A 149 16.03 7.83 10.25
N GLY A 150 17.10 8.22 9.56
CA GLY A 150 18.45 8.26 10.09
C GLY A 150 18.67 9.67 10.62
N VAL A 151 18.76 9.79 11.94
CA VAL A 151 19.24 11.02 12.60
C VAL A 151 20.67 11.27 12.14
N SER A 152 20.86 12.29 11.32
CA SER A 152 22.17 12.88 11.04
C SER A 152 22.49 13.89 12.13
N ASN A 153 23.49 13.60 12.95
CA ASN A 153 24.30 14.65 13.56
C ASN A 153 25.42 14.96 12.59
N ASP A 154 25.29 16.11 11.92
CA ASP A 154 26.38 16.75 11.20
C ASP A 154 27.33 17.42 12.22
N ASN A 155 28.62 17.23 12.00
CA ASN A 155 29.63 18.27 12.11
C ASN A 155 30.89 17.72 11.44
N GLY A 156 30.99 17.97 10.14
CA GLY A 156 32.26 17.87 9.44
C GLY A 156 33.26 18.91 9.97
N GLU A 157 34.49 18.47 10.26
CA GLU A 157 35.69 19.10 9.70
C GLU A 157 36.95 18.23 9.90
N GLN A 158 37.67 18.08 8.78
CA GLN A 158 39.10 17.80 8.63
C GLN A 158 39.75 16.54 9.24
N ARG A 159 40.26 15.71 8.31
CA ARG A 159 41.70 15.42 8.08
C ARG A 159 42.16 13.97 8.32
N ARG A 160 42.89 13.48 7.30
CA ARG A 160 44.00 12.49 7.28
C ARG A 160 43.66 11.03 6.97
N LYS A 161 44.17 10.63 5.79
CA LYS A 161 44.68 9.31 5.43
C LYS A 161 45.32 8.62 6.64
N THR A 162 44.76 7.49 7.07
CA THR A 162 45.39 6.59 8.04
C THR A 162 45.82 5.32 7.31
N THR A 163 47.11 5.08 7.40
CA THR A 163 47.81 3.86 7.00
C THR A 163 47.30 2.71 7.85
N ASP A 164 47.01 1.58 7.24
CA ASP A 164 46.72 0.32 7.93
C ASP A 164 48.01 -0.20 8.58
N GLU A 165 48.20 0.10 9.86
CA GLU A 165 49.37 -0.32 10.65
C GLU A 165 49.32 -1.80 11.07
N ASN A 166 48.24 -2.52 10.80
CA ASN A 166 48.11 -3.92 11.20
C ASN A 166 48.58 -4.92 10.13
N ALA A 167 48.98 -4.45 8.95
CA ALA A 167 49.51 -5.29 7.88
C ALA A 167 50.92 -5.87 8.17
N SER A 168 51.69 -5.27 9.10
CA SER A 168 53.06 -5.70 9.41
C SER A 168 53.16 -6.82 10.46
N TYR A 169 52.12 -7.11 11.25
CA TYR A 169 52.16 -8.17 12.26
C TYR A 169 51.92 -9.57 11.68
N ALA A 170 51.27 -9.68 10.52
CA ALA A 170 50.99 -10.97 9.88
C ALA A 170 52.26 -11.69 9.37
N SER A 171 53.37 -10.96 9.19
CA SER A 171 54.64 -11.51 8.69
C SER A 171 55.50 -12.21 9.76
N LEU A 172 55.17 -12.07 11.06
CA LEU A 172 55.99 -12.58 12.17
C LEU A 172 55.46 -13.86 12.83
N VAL A 173 54.42 -14.50 12.31
CA VAL A 173 53.87 -15.78 12.83
C VAL A 173 54.20 -16.97 11.92
N GLY A 174 55.16 -16.81 10.99
CA GLY A 174 55.57 -17.87 10.05
C GLY A 174 57.00 -18.39 10.21
N SER A 175 57.81 -17.81 11.10
CA SER A 175 59.26 -18.07 11.18
C SER A 175 59.78 -18.58 12.53
N ALA A 176 58.90 -18.90 13.48
CA ALA A 176 59.26 -19.66 14.69
C ALA A 176 58.73 -21.08 14.57
N GLY A 177 59.56 -21.98 14.04
CA GLY A 177 59.30 -23.41 14.11
C GLY A 177 59.31 -23.89 15.55
N PHE A 178 58.15 -24.36 16.00
CA PHE A 178 57.96 -25.37 17.05
C PHE A 178 56.81 -26.28 16.63
#